data_AF-A0A2H0MX34-F1
#
_entry.id   AF-A0A2H0MX34-F1
#
_cell.length_a   1.000
_cell.length_b   1.000
_cell.length_c   1.000
_cell.angle_alpha   90.00
_cell.angle_beta   90.00
_cell.angle_gamma   90.00
#
_symmetry.space_group_name_H-M   'P 1'
#
loop_
_entity.id
_entity.type
_entity.pdbx_description
1 polymer ?
#
loop_
_entity_poly.entity_id
_entity_poly.type
_entity_poly.pdbx_seq_one_letter_code
_entity_poly.pdbx_strand_id
1 'polypeptide(L)'
;MRNRNYFYLLARGIALVFILTGSIATAKTPESTAVAKSQTTVAEAMVNGFRSAKFSMTENDVYRAISIDFKTPRDQVVRSVHPTEKTVTLGIKTKDLVPESGTAHIFYIFGYQSQKLMQVNIVWGDPVDPTADPQGVVNTANQLRDHFIKEGYQRDGMAINARLPDESVLVFRGKDRLGRMVILLLKSSMTSAEKEKATAGSVNHMSLRLSYIEKPEAPDIFKIKKGDF
;
A
#
# COMPACT_ATOMS: atom_id res chain seq x y z
N MET A 1 0.34 -57.77 -4.28
CA MET A 1 1.43 -58.73 -3.99
C MET A 1 2.73 -58.01 -4.35
N ARG A 2 3.79 -57.88 -3.55
CA ARG A 2 4.31 -58.63 -2.42
C ARG A 2 5.37 -57.74 -1.73
N ASN A 3 5.26 -57.61 -0.40
CA ASN A 3 6.28 -57.05 0.50
C ASN A 3 7.63 -57.74 0.37
N ARG A 4 8.73 -57.05 0.77
CA ARG A 4 9.84 -57.69 1.52
C ARG A 4 10.67 -56.68 2.31
N ASN A 5 10.56 -56.82 3.63
CA ASN A 5 11.47 -56.34 4.67
C ASN A 5 12.69 -57.26 4.80
N TYR A 6 13.83 -56.72 5.26
CA TYR A 6 14.87 -57.33 6.12
C TYR A 6 15.54 -56.14 6.84
N PHE A 7 15.49 -55.90 8.16
CA PHE A 7 15.76 -56.65 9.40
C PHE A 7 17.25 -57.04 9.60
N TYR A 8 17.65 -57.08 10.89
CA TYR A 8 18.93 -57.44 11.54
C TYR A 8 19.84 -56.23 11.95
N LEU A 9 19.85 -55.81 13.22
CA LEU A 9 20.41 -56.37 14.49
C LEU A 9 21.88 -55.88 14.72
N LEU A 10 22.19 -54.95 15.66
CA LEU A 10 22.34 -55.04 17.13
C LEU A 10 23.60 -55.82 17.60
N ALA A 11 24.60 -55.12 18.16
CA ALA A 11 25.54 -55.57 19.23
C ALA A 11 26.67 -54.53 19.42
N ARG A 12 26.73 -53.81 20.55
CA ARG A 12 27.45 -54.09 21.82
C ARG A 12 28.96 -53.80 21.79
N GLY A 13 29.29 -52.63 22.36
CA GLY A 13 30.36 -52.28 23.31
C GLY A 13 31.74 -52.95 23.28
N ILE A 14 32.78 -52.10 23.43
CA ILE A 14 34.00 -52.33 24.24
C ILE A 14 34.56 -50.95 24.62
N ALA A 15 34.86 -50.76 25.90
CA ALA A 15 35.58 -49.62 26.43
C ALA A 15 37.09 -49.83 26.25
N LEU A 16 37.81 -48.77 25.86
CA LEU A 16 39.27 -48.79 25.85
C LEU A 16 39.80 -47.40 26.22
N VAL A 17 40.44 -47.36 27.40
CA VAL A 17 41.16 -46.22 27.96
C VAL A 17 42.55 -46.18 27.33
N PHE A 18 42.90 -45.08 26.68
CA PHE A 18 44.28 -44.74 26.34
C PHE A 18 44.58 -43.33 26.85
N ILE A 19 45.46 -43.28 27.86
CA ILE A 19 46.14 -42.08 28.31
C ILE A 19 47.37 -41.92 27.41
N LEU A 20 47.43 -40.83 26.66
CA LEU A 20 48.63 -40.40 25.94
C LEU A 20 48.80 -38.89 26.11
N THR A 21 49.86 -38.53 26.82
CA THR A 21 50.41 -37.20 27.01
C THR A 21 51.18 -36.79 25.75
N GLY A 22 51.02 -35.54 25.29
CA GLY A 22 51.89 -35.01 24.23
C GLY A 22 51.35 -33.78 23.50
N SER A 23 51.94 -32.62 23.84
CA SER A 23 52.11 -31.42 23.02
C SER A 23 50.88 -30.75 22.39
N ILE A 24 50.39 -29.71 23.05
CA ILE A 24 49.43 -28.74 22.50
C ILE A 24 50.20 -27.81 21.53
N ALA A 25 50.22 -28.15 20.26
CA ALA A 25 50.48 -27.17 19.20
C ALA A 25 49.16 -26.41 18.95
N THR A 26 49.03 -25.20 19.49
CA THR A 26 47.92 -24.30 19.19
C THR A 26 48.07 -23.76 17.77
N ALA A 27 47.47 -24.46 16.80
CA ALA A 27 47.20 -23.90 15.50
C ALA A 27 46.19 -22.75 15.66
N LYS A 28 46.60 -21.52 15.31
CA LYS A 28 45.70 -20.37 15.18
C LYS A 28 44.67 -20.68 14.08
N THR A 29 43.48 -21.09 14.49
CA THR A 29 42.28 -21.07 13.65
C THR A 29 42.05 -19.62 13.21
N PRO A 30 41.83 -19.35 11.91
CA PRO A 30 41.43 -18.01 11.50
C PRO A 30 40.09 -17.67 12.15
N GLU A 31 40.03 -16.51 12.80
CA GLU A 31 38.79 -15.89 13.26
C GLU A 31 37.80 -15.90 12.12
N SER A 32 36.80 -16.78 12.22
CA SER A 32 35.58 -16.70 11.45
C SER A 32 34.88 -15.44 11.93
N THR A 33 35.17 -14.31 11.27
CA THR A 33 34.41 -13.08 11.35
C THR A 33 32.96 -13.43 11.01
N ALA A 34 32.19 -13.76 12.05
CA ALA A 34 30.75 -13.84 11.96
C ALA A 34 30.29 -12.43 11.64
N VAL A 35 30.11 -12.16 10.34
CA VAL A 35 29.36 -11.01 9.86
C VAL A 35 27.96 -11.21 10.40
N ALA A 36 27.70 -10.62 11.57
CA ALA A 36 26.36 -10.42 12.06
C ALA A 36 25.62 -9.70 10.94
N LYS A 37 24.78 -10.43 10.20
CA LYS A 37 23.75 -9.83 9.38
C LYS A 37 22.88 -9.07 10.36
N SER A 38 23.16 -7.77 10.52
CA SER A 38 22.21 -6.82 11.07
C SER A 38 20.98 -6.89 10.17
N GLN A 39 20.07 -7.80 10.51
CA GLN A 39 18.71 -7.79 9.99
C GLN A 39 18.10 -6.52 10.53
N THR A 40 18.21 -5.43 9.75
CA THR A 40 17.37 -4.27 9.94
C THR A 40 15.93 -4.78 9.85
N THR A 41 15.29 -4.96 10.99
CA THR A 41 13.88 -5.34 11.06
C THR A 41 13.10 -4.18 10.49
N VAL A 42 12.68 -4.29 9.22
CA VAL A 42 11.78 -3.33 8.61
C VAL A 42 10.50 -3.31 9.45
N ALA A 43 10.13 -2.13 9.94
CA ALA A 43 8.90 -1.97 10.71
C ALA A 43 7.71 -2.43 9.86
N GLU A 44 6.84 -3.23 10.47
CA GLU A 44 5.67 -3.77 9.78
C GLU A 44 4.77 -2.63 9.28
N ALA A 45 4.30 -2.72 8.03
CA ALA A 45 3.40 -1.72 7.48
C ALA A 45 2.04 -1.77 8.20
N MET A 46 1.49 -0.60 8.53
CA MET A 46 0.19 -0.48 9.21
C MET A 46 -0.74 0.43 8.41
N VAL A 47 -1.69 -0.16 7.68
CA VAL A 47 -2.65 0.58 6.87
C VAL A 47 -3.91 0.83 7.68
N ASN A 48 -3.92 1.85 8.54
CA ASN A 48 -5.03 2.09 9.47
C ASN A 48 -5.94 3.28 9.11
N GLY A 49 -5.69 3.94 7.97
CA GLY A 49 -6.37 5.15 7.53
C GLY A 49 -5.35 6.17 7.02
N PHE A 50 -5.64 7.46 7.18
CA PHE A 50 -4.78 8.55 6.71
C PHE A 50 -4.64 9.64 7.78
N ARG A 51 -3.39 9.93 8.17
CA ARG A 51 -3.07 10.87 9.26
C ARG A 51 -3.90 10.56 10.52
N SER A 52 -4.64 11.53 11.06
CA SER A 52 -5.46 11.36 12.25
C SER A 52 -6.77 10.60 12.00
N ALA A 53 -7.23 10.51 10.75
CA ALA A 53 -8.44 9.78 10.39
C ALA A 53 -8.16 8.28 10.25
N LYS A 54 -8.76 7.46 11.10
CA LYS A 54 -8.57 6.00 11.11
C LYS A 54 -9.82 5.26 10.65
N PHE A 55 -9.65 4.07 10.08
CA PHE A 55 -10.78 3.21 9.74
C PHE A 55 -11.68 2.97 10.96
N SER A 56 -12.95 2.67 10.71
CA SER A 56 -13.99 2.54 11.74
C SER A 56 -14.39 3.84 12.48
N MET A 57 -13.78 5.00 12.18
CA MET A 57 -14.20 6.32 12.67
C MET A 57 -15.57 6.73 12.10
N THR A 58 -16.37 7.45 12.90
CA THR A 58 -17.61 8.08 12.42
C THR A 58 -17.34 9.33 11.59
N GLU A 59 -18.34 9.80 10.86
CA GLU A 59 -18.27 11.07 10.12
C GLU A 59 -17.84 12.24 11.03
N ASN A 60 -18.39 12.34 12.24
CA ASN A 60 -18.03 13.38 13.21
C ASN A 60 -16.58 13.26 13.71
N ASP A 61 -16.05 12.04 13.85
CA ASP A 61 -14.64 11.84 14.23
C ASP A 61 -13.71 12.28 13.09
N VAL A 62 -14.07 11.99 11.84
CA VAL A 62 -13.29 12.41 10.66
C VAL A 62 -13.35 13.92 10.46
N TYR A 63 -14.47 14.59 10.72
CA TYR A 63 -14.50 16.06 10.76
C TYR A 63 -13.49 16.64 11.75
N ARG A 64 -13.36 16.05 12.94
CA ARG A 64 -12.34 16.49 13.91
C ARG A 64 -10.92 16.21 13.41
N ALA A 65 -10.68 15.05 12.81
CA ALA A 65 -9.40 14.73 12.21
C ALA A 65 -9.00 15.73 11.10
N ILE A 66 -9.93 16.06 10.21
CA ILE A 66 -9.73 17.08 9.16
C ILE A 66 -9.35 18.43 9.76
N SER A 67 -10.08 18.88 10.79
CA SER A 67 -9.80 20.15 11.45
C SER A 67 -8.41 20.15 12.12
N ILE A 68 -8.00 19.05 12.75
CA ILE A 68 -6.68 18.91 13.36
C ILE A 68 -5.58 18.95 12.30
N ASP A 69 -5.73 18.14 11.25
CA ASP A 69 -4.68 17.86 10.27
C ASP A 69 -4.50 19.00 9.25
N PHE A 70 -5.59 19.66 8.86
CA PHE A 70 -5.61 20.62 7.73
C PHE A 70 -6.09 22.02 8.11
N LYS A 71 -6.55 22.21 9.36
CA LYS A 71 -7.18 23.46 9.82
C LYS A 71 -8.39 23.87 8.98
N THR A 72 -9.00 22.91 8.28
CA THR A 72 -10.21 23.11 7.48
C THR A 72 -11.45 23.04 8.37
N PRO A 73 -12.26 24.11 8.46
CA PRO A 73 -13.52 24.09 9.22
C PRO A 73 -14.58 23.23 8.50
N ARG A 74 -15.58 22.77 9.27
CA ARG A 74 -16.58 21.78 8.81
C ARG A 74 -17.39 22.24 7.59
N ASP A 75 -17.67 23.53 7.49
CA ASP A 75 -18.41 24.18 6.40
C ASP A 75 -17.65 24.21 5.06
N GLN A 76 -16.31 24.08 5.10
CA GLN A 76 -15.47 23.96 3.89
C GLN A 76 -15.26 22.52 3.44
N VAL A 77 -15.79 21.54 4.18
CA VAL A 77 -15.74 20.13 3.81
C VAL A 77 -16.96 19.78 2.96
N VAL A 78 -16.72 19.35 1.73
CA VAL A 78 -17.80 18.96 0.83
C VAL A 78 -18.30 17.57 1.18
N ARG A 79 -19.59 17.46 1.51
CA ARG A 79 -20.24 16.18 1.76
C ARG A 79 -21.08 15.75 0.56
N SER A 80 -20.93 14.51 0.13
CA SER A 80 -21.73 13.93 -0.96
C SER A 80 -22.13 12.49 -0.67
N VAL A 81 -23.13 12.00 -1.40
CA VAL A 81 -23.56 10.59 -1.35
C VAL A 81 -23.39 10.00 -2.74
N HIS A 82 -22.69 8.87 -2.85
CA HIS A 82 -22.53 8.20 -4.13
C HIS A 82 -23.87 7.62 -4.60
N PRO A 83 -24.34 7.92 -5.83
CA PRO A 83 -25.71 7.59 -6.25
C PRO A 83 -25.97 6.08 -6.29
N THR A 84 -24.98 5.26 -6.64
CA THR A 84 -25.10 3.80 -6.74
C THR A 84 -24.67 3.08 -5.45
N GLU A 85 -23.43 3.29 -5.01
CA GLU A 85 -22.87 2.65 -3.81
C GLU A 85 -23.53 3.08 -2.49
N LYS A 86 -24.24 4.23 -2.48
CA LYS A 86 -24.86 4.84 -1.30
C LYS A 86 -23.89 5.17 -0.15
N THR A 87 -22.59 5.15 -0.43
CA THR A 87 -21.53 5.60 0.48
C THR A 87 -21.60 7.12 0.65
N VAL A 88 -21.21 7.59 1.83
CA VAL A 88 -21.01 9.03 2.09
C VAL A 88 -19.55 9.36 1.81
N THR A 89 -19.28 10.53 1.24
CA THR A 89 -17.92 11.04 1.06
C THR A 89 -17.78 12.42 1.70
N LEU A 90 -16.69 12.64 2.43
CA LEU A 90 -16.22 13.97 2.82
C LEU A 90 -14.99 14.33 1.98
N GLY A 91 -15.05 15.46 1.27
CA GLY A 91 -14.01 15.95 0.37
C GLY A 91 -13.39 17.25 0.88
N ILE A 92 -12.05 17.35 0.84
CA ILE A 92 -11.30 18.59 1.07
C ILE A 92 -10.20 18.76 0.03
N LYS A 93 -9.91 20.02 -0.32
CA LYS A 93 -8.72 20.36 -1.11
C LYS A 93 -7.63 20.89 -0.20
N THR A 94 -6.38 20.55 -0.51
CA THR A 94 -5.20 21.07 0.20
C THR A 94 -4.04 21.18 -0.77
N LYS A 95 -3.10 22.09 -0.49
CA LYS A 95 -1.89 22.28 -1.31
C LYS A 95 -0.73 21.57 -0.65
N ASP A 96 0.13 20.99 -1.49
CA ASP A 96 1.42 20.41 -1.13
C ASP A 96 1.29 19.41 0.04
N LEU A 97 0.31 18.51 -0.10
CA LEU A 97 0.07 17.45 0.88
C LEU A 97 1.35 16.61 1.14
N VAL A 98 2.09 16.42 0.05
CA VAL A 98 3.51 16.05 0.01
C VAL A 98 4.27 17.28 -0.54
N PRO A 99 5.51 17.56 -0.11
CA PRO A 99 6.29 18.68 -0.64
C PRO A 99 6.28 18.72 -2.17
N GLU A 100 5.97 19.88 -2.74
CA GLU A 100 5.95 20.13 -4.19
C GLU A 100 4.97 19.25 -4.98
N SER A 101 3.98 18.65 -4.32
CA SER A 101 2.96 17.83 -4.99
C SER A 101 1.81 18.64 -5.61
N GLY A 102 1.74 19.94 -5.34
CA GLY A 102 0.67 20.79 -5.83
C GLY A 102 -0.67 20.51 -5.14
N THR A 103 -1.78 20.78 -5.81
CA THR A 103 -3.11 20.63 -5.21
C THR A 103 -3.55 19.17 -5.17
N ALA A 104 -3.94 18.72 -3.97
CA ALA A 104 -4.55 17.41 -3.74
C ALA A 104 -6.03 17.57 -3.35
N HIS A 105 -6.86 16.61 -3.78
CA HIS A 105 -8.21 16.43 -3.24
C HIS A 105 -8.26 15.13 -2.45
N ILE A 106 -8.60 15.22 -1.17
CA ILE A 106 -8.73 14.08 -0.26
C ILE A 106 -10.21 13.76 -0.10
N PHE A 107 -10.56 12.48 -0.28
CA PHE A 107 -11.91 11.94 -0.16
C PHE A 107 -11.94 10.86 0.92
N TYR A 108 -12.63 11.13 2.02
CA TYR A 108 -12.91 10.18 3.09
C TYR A 108 -14.25 9.49 2.80
N ILE A 109 -14.24 8.17 2.58
CA ILE A 109 -15.39 7.40 2.11
C ILE A 109 -15.89 6.50 3.24
N PHE A 110 -17.18 6.65 3.56
CA PHE A 110 -17.86 5.95 4.63
C PHE A 110 -18.72 4.83 4.08
N GLY A 111 -18.67 3.68 4.74
CA GLY A 111 -19.46 2.51 4.40
C GLY A 111 -20.95 2.79 4.44
N TYR A 112 -21.70 2.17 3.54
CA TYR A 112 -23.14 2.33 3.43
C TYR A 112 -23.88 1.84 4.68
N GLN A 113 -23.58 0.62 5.15
CA GLN A 113 -24.26 0.01 6.30
C GLN A 113 -23.67 0.47 7.63
N SER A 114 -22.33 0.49 7.72
CA SER A 114 -21.62 0.82 8.96
C SER A 114 -21.58 2.31 9.28
N GLN A 115 -21.70 3.16 8.25
CA GLN A 115 -21.48 4.61 8.34
C GLN A 115 -20.11 4.98 8.92
N LYS A 116 -19.13 4.07 8.77
CA LYS A 116 -17.76 4.26 9.26
C LYS A 116 -16.78 4.48 8.12
N LEU A 117 -15.69 5.19 8.40
CA LEU A 117 -14.61 5.36 7.45
C LEU A 117 -14.04 3.99 7.07
N MET A 118 -14.08 3.67 5.77
CA MET A 118 -13.57 2.40 5.23
C MET A 118 -12.51 2.61 4.15
N GLN A 119 -12.45 3.82 3.57
CA GLN A 119 -11.50 4.13 2.50
C GLN A 119 -11.15 5.62 2.48
N VAL A 120 -9.91 5.93 2.10
CA VAL A 120 -9.45 7.29 1.79
C VAL A 120 -8.84 7.29 0.41
N ASN A 121 -9.30 8.18 -0.47
CA ASN A 121 -8.67 8.43 -1.76
C ASN A 121 -8.04 9.83 -1.75
N ILE A 122 -6.85 9.95 -2.30
CA ILE A 122 -6.17 11.23 -2.50
C ILE A 122 -5.82 11.33 -3.97
N VAL A 123 -6.22 12.43 -4.61
CA VAL A 123 -6.07 12.63 -6.06
C VAL A 123 -5.29 13.91 -6.33
N TRP A 124 -4.30 13.82 -7.21
CA TRP A 124 -3.55 14.95 -7.77
C TRP A 124 -3.69 14.97 -9.30
N GLY A 125 -3.47 16.14 -9.89
CA GLY A 125 -3.59 16.35 -11.33
C GLY A 125 -5.04 16.32 -11.80
N ASP A 126 -5.29 15.82 -13.00
CA ASP A 126 -6.64 15.82 -13.58
C ASP A 126 -7.60 14.88 -12.82
N PRO A 127 -8.87 15.29 -12.54
CA PRO A 127 -9.48 16.60 -12.80
C PRO A 127 -9.38 17.59 -11.62
N VAL A 128 -8.62 17.27 -10.56
CA VAL A 128 -8.48 18.12 -9.37
C VAL A 128 -7.86 19.47 -9.72
N ASP A 129 -6.82 19.43 -10.54
CA ASP A 129 -6.09 20.58 -11.08
C ASP A 129 -5.70 20.26 -12.53
N PRO A 130 -6.50 20.66 -13.52
CA PRO A 130 -6.22 20.43 -14.95
C PRO A 130 -4.97 21.17 -15.45
N THR A 131 -4.45 22.12 -14.67
CA THR A 131 -3.25 22.90 -15.00
C THR A 131 -2.00 22.39 -14.28
N ALA A 132 -2.12 21.30 -13.53
CA ALA A 132 -0.99 20.70 -12.84
C ALA A 132 0.11 20.29 -13.84
N ASP A 133 1.36 20.53 -13.46
CA ASP A 133 2.52 20.04 -14.22
C ASP A 133 2.51 18.50 -14.26
N PRO A 134 2.42 17.87 -15.45
CA PRO A 134 2.45 16.42 -15.57
C PRO A 134 3.69 15.78 -14.95
N GLN A 135 4.86 16.44 -15.05
CA GLN A 135 6.09 15.91 -14.48
C GLN A 135 6.07 15.97 -12.95
N GLY A 136 5.54 17.04 -12.36
CA GLY A 136 5.27 17.14 -10.92
C GLY A 136 4.39 16.01 -10.38
N VAL A 137 3.34 15.61 -11.13
CA VAL A 137 2.49 14.46 -10.75
C VAL A 137 3.29 13.14 -10.77
N VAL A 138 4.13 12.92 -11.79
CA VAL A 138 5.02 11.76 -11.88
C VAL A 138 6.06 11.75 -10.74
N ASN A 139 6.64 12.91 -10.42
CA ASN A 139 7.59 13.06 -9.32
C ASN A 139 6.94 12.72 -7.98
N THR A 140 5.72 13.20 -7.74
CA THR A 140 4.92 12.85 -6.55
C THR A 140 4.70 11.34 -6.46
N ALA A 141 4.38 10.69 -7.58
CA ALA A 141 4.20 9.23 -7.63
C ALA A 141 5.49 8.48 -7.25
N ASN A 142 6.63 8.92 -7.75
CA ASN A 142 7.93 8.33 -7.41
C ASN A 142 8.27 8.53 -5.92
N GLN A 143 8.07 9.74 -5.38
CA GLN A 143 8.30 10.01 -3.95
C GLN A 143 7.45 9.11 -3.05
N LEU A 144 6.15 8.98 -3.35
CA LEU A 144 5.24 8.13 -2.60
C LEU A 144 5.61 6.64 -2.72
N ARG A 145 5.97 6.17 -3.91
CA ARG A 145 6.47 4.80 -4.11
C ARG A 145 7.69 4.54 -3.23
N ASP A 146 8.68 5.43 -3.27
CA ASP A 146 9.94 5.29 -2.56
C ASP A 146 9.73 5.34 -1.03
N HIS A 147 8.68 6.01 -0.57
CA HIS A 147 8.22 5.93 0.81
C HIS A 147 7.64 4.54 1.14
N PHE A 148 6.66 4.06 0.36
CA PHE A 148 5.97 2.79 0.67
C PHE A 148 6.85 1.54 0.57
N ILE A 149 7.82 1.50 -0.36
CA ILE A 149 8.72 0.34 -0.48
C ILE A 149 9.64 0.13 0.73
N LYS A 150 9.78 1.15 1.59
CA LYS A 150 10.58 1.08 2.82
C LYS A 150 9.79 0.50 3.99
N GLU A 151 8.49 0.30 3.85
CA GLU A 151 7.62 -0.25 4.90
C GLU A 151 7.46 -1.77 4.73
N GLY A 152 7.21 -2.47 5.84
CA GLY A 152 7.09 -3.92 5.89
C GLY A 152 5.75 -4.45 5.40
N TYR A 153 5.37 -4.18 4.14
CA TYR A 153 4.18 -4.78 3.50
C TYR A 153 4.37 -6.29 3.26
N GLN A 154 3.25 -7.01 3.16
CA GLN A 154 3.27 -8.41 2.76
C GLN A 154 3.85 -8.58 1.36
N ARG A 155 4.78 -9.54 1.18
CA ARG A 155 5.35 -9.84 -0.15
C ARG A 155 4.28 -10.35 -1.11
N ASP A 156 3.39 -11.20 -0.62
CA ASP A 156 2.22 -11.63 -1.36
C ASP A 156 1.24 -10.45 -1.47
N GLY A 157 0.77 -10.19 -2.69
CA GLY A 157 -0.04 -9.01 -3.00
C GLY A 157 0.75 -7.71 -3.27
N MET A 158 2.06 -7.67 -3.05
CA MET A 158 2.88 -6.50 -3.42
C MET A 158 3.06 -6.39 -4.93
N ALA A 159 2.97 -5.19 -5.48
CA ALA A 159 3.27 -4.92 -6.89
C ALA A 159 3.87 -3.52 -7.03
N ILE A 160 4.83 -3.35 -7.94
CA ILE A 160 5.54 -2.09 -8.18
C ILE A 160 5.70 -1.90 -9.68
N ASN A 161 5.39 -0.70 -10.18
CA ASN A 161 5.52 -0.29 -11.58
C ASN A 161 4.90 -1.27 -12.60
N ALA A 162 3.75 -1.85 -12.27
CA ALA A 162 3.04 -2.76 -13.18
C ALA A 162 2.14 -1.97 -14.13
N ARG A 163 2.21 -2.27 -15.44
CA ARG A 163 1.30 -1.69 -16.43
C ARG A 163 -0.03 -2.45 -16.43
N LEU A 164 -1.14 -1.73 -16.39
CA LEU A 164 -2.49 -2.29 -16.44
C LEU A 164 -3.03 -2.29 -17.88
N PRO A 165 -4.07 -3.10 -18.18
CA PRO A 165 -4.67 -3.18 -19.52
C PRO A 165 -5.24 -1.85 -20.03
N ASP A 166 -5.65 -0.94 -19.14
CA ASP A 166 -6.15 0.40 -19.48
C ASP A 166 -5.01 1.43 -19.66
N GLU A 167 -3.79 0.96 -19.90
CA GLU A 167 -2.54 1.72 -20.06
C GLU A 167 -2.09 2.51 -18.83
N SER A 168 -2.84 2.46 -17.72
CA SER A 168 -2.42 3.04 -16.45
C SER A 168 -1.26 2.26 -15.83
N VAL A 169 -0.53 2.91 -14.93
CA VAL A 169 0.60 2.33 -14.21
C VAL A 169 0.22 2.17 -12.75
N LEU A 170 0.15 0.93 -12.28
CA LEU A 170 0.15 0.59 -10.87
C LEU A 170 1.55 0.83 -10.32
N VAL A 171 1.78 2.05 -9.83
CA VAL A 171 3.06 2.50 -9.30
C VAL A 171 3.43 1.69 -8.06
N PHE A 172 2.45 1.46 -7.18
CA PHE A 172 2.62 0.65 -5.97
C PHE A 172 1.31 -0.01 -5.55
N ARG A 173 1.41 -1.23 -5.03
CA ARG A 173 0.37 -1.90 -4.24
C ARG A 173 1.02 -2.64 -3.08
N GLY A 174 0.44 -2.55 -1.89
CA GLY A 174 0.86 -3.30 -0.72
C GLY A 174 -0.32 -3.66 0.18
N LYS A 175 -0.27 -4.84 0.80
CA LYS A 175 -1.20 -5.26 1.86
C LYS A 175 -0.48 -5.31 3.20
N ASP A 176 -1.13 -4.87 4.27
CA ASP A 176 -0.67 -5.15 5.63
C ASP A 176 -1.15 -6.53 6.12
N ARG A 177 -0.79 -6.91 7.36
CA ARG A 177 -1.16 -8.22 7.91
C ARG A 177 -2.66 -8.42 8.14
N LEU A 178 -3.44 -7.34 8.19
CA LEU A 178 -4.89 -7.41 8.29
C LEU A 178 -5.56 -7.44 6.91
N GLY A 179 -4.78 -7.47 5.82
CA GLY A 179 -5.27 -7.46 4.45
C GLY A 179 -5.75 -6.09 3.96
N ARG A 180 -5.51 -5.03 4.75
CA ARG A 180 -5.81 -3.64 4.38
C ARG A 180 -4.79 -3.19 3.34
N MET A 181 -5.20 -2.36 2.39
CA MET A 181 -4.42 -2.15 1.17
C MET A 181 -4.10 -0.68 0.92
N VAL A 182 -2.88 -0.44 0.44
CA VAL A 182 -2.47 0.80 -0.21
C VAL A 182 -2.33 0.55 -1.70
N ILE A 183 -2.91 1.42 -2.52
CA ILE A 183 -2.77 1.41 -3.99
C ILE A 183 -2.36 2.80 -4.45
N LEU A 184 -1.32 2.88 -5.26
CA LEU A 184 -0.90 4.09 -5.95
C LEU A 184 -0.99 3.85 -7.47
N LEU A 185 -1.90 4.56 -8.12
CA LEU A 185 -2.21 4.42 -9.53
C LEU A 185 -1.95 5.74 -10.25
N LEU A 186 -1.09 5.69 -11.28
CA LEU A 186 -0.83 6.81 -12.18
C LEU A 186 -1.54 6.54 -13.50
N LYS A 187 -2.35 7.48 -13.96
CA LYS A 187 -3.05 7.42 -15.23
C LYS A 187 -2.66 8.62 -16.07
N SER A 188 -2.33 8.37 -17.33
CA SER A 188 -2.30 9.40 -18.35
C SER A 188 -3.65 9.41 -19.07
N SER A 189 -4.19 10.60 -19.29
CA SER A 189 -5.29 10.82 -20.21
C SER A 189 -4.85 11.79 -21.30
N MET A 190 -5.31 11.51 -22.51
CA MET A 190 -5.45 12.48 -23.58
C MET A 190 -6.90 12.37 -24.04
N THR A 191 -7.56 13.50 -24.29
CA THR A 191 -8.86 13.50 -24.95
C THR A 191 -8.71 12.96 -26.39
N SER A 192 -9.79 12.42 -26.97
CA SER A 192 -9.75 11.90 -28.34
C SER A 192 -9.36 12.98 -29.36
N ALA A 193 -9.79 14.23 -29.14
CA ALA A 193 -9.42 15.36 -29.98
C ALA A 193 -7.93 15.74 -29.86
N GLU A 194 -7.33 15.55 -28.68
CA GLU A 194 -5.89 15.73 -28.46
C GLU A 194 -5.07 14.59 -29.07
N LYS A 195 -5.58 13.34 -29.02
CA LYS A 195 -4.94 12.19 -29.68
C LYS A 195 -4.88 12.36 -31.20
N GLU A 196 -5.95 12.85 -31.81
CA GLU A 196 -6.01 13.08 -33.27
C GLU A 196 -5.12 14.24 -33.74
N LYS A 197 -4.86 15.22 -32.86
CA LYS A 197 -3.99 16.38 -33.12
C LYS A 197 -2.62 16.27 -32.45
N ALA A 198 -2.26 15.08 -31.98
CA ALA A 198 -1.04 14.89 -31.19
C ALA A 198 0.19 15.25 -32.03
N THR A 199 0.87 16.33 -31.64
CA THR A 199 2.20 16.69 -32.17
C THR A 199 3.22 16.52 -31.05
N ALA A 200 4.52 16.59 -31.38
CA ALA A 200 5.57 16.65 -30.37
C ALA A 200 5.37 17.92 -29.52
N GLY A 201 4.70 17.79 -28.37
CA GLY A 201 4.31 18.91 -27.51
C GLY A 201 2.88 18.87 -26.96
N SER A 202 2.05 17.89 -27.36
CA SER A 202 0.71 17.75 -26.79
C SER A 202 0.75 17.47 -25.29
N VAL A 203 -0.07 18.21 -24.52
CA VAL A 203 -0.10 18.14 -23.06
C VAL A 203 -0.76 16.82 -22.65
N ASN A 204 0.02 15.92 -22.07
CA ASN A 204 -0.52 14.73 -21.43
C ASN A 204 -1.08 15.11 -20.07
N HIS A 205 -2.37 14.92 -19.88
CA HIS A 205 -2.96 15.09 -18.55
C HIS A 205 -2.53 13.89 -17.71
N MET A 206 -2.03 14.17 -16.52
CA MET A 206 -1.65 13.14 -15.55
C MET A 206 -2.59 13.20 -14.35
N SER A 207 -3.02 12.03 -13.90
CA SER A 207 -3.81 11.85 -12.70
C SER A 207 -3.11 10.82 -11.82
N LEU A 208 -2.88 11.18 -10.56
CA LEU A 208 -2.34 10.27 -9.56
C LEU A 208 -3.38 10.04 -8.48
N ARG A 209 -3.71 8.77 -8.21
CA ARG A 209 -4.59 8.39 -7.12
C ARG A 209 -3.87 7.49 -6.13
N LEU A 210 -3.85 7.92 -4.88
CA LEU A 210 -3.46 7.12 -3.73
C LEU A 210 -4.72 6.67 -2.98
N SER A 211 -4.86 5.38 -2.72
CA SER A 211 -6.00 4.79 -2.01
C SER A 211 -5.53 3.99 -0.80
N TYR A 212 -6.11 4.29 0.37
CA TYR A 212 -6.03 3.47 1.58
C TYR A 212 -7.37 2.77 1.78
N ILE A 213 -7.40 1.43 1.84
CA ILE A 213 -8.64 0.64 1.80
C ILE A 213 -8.66 -0.37 2.95
N GLU A 214 -9.72 -0.35 3.75
CA GLU A 214 -9.88 -1.28 4.89
C GLU A 214 -10.17 -2.71 4.42
N LYS A 215 -11.16 -2.90 3.54
CA LYS A 215 -11.61 -4.22 3.07
C LYS A 215 -11.71 -4.24 1.54
N PRO A 216 -10.58 -4.36 0.81
CA PRO A 216 -10.57 -4.25 -0.65
C PRO A 216 -11.42 -5.32 -1.35
N GLU A 217 -11.56 -6.50 -0.76
CA GLU A 217 -12.30 -7.63 -1.34
C GLU A 217 -13.78 -7.65 -0.93
N ALA A 218 -14.16 -6.87 0.09
CA ALA A 218 -15.52 -6.82 0.62
C ALA A 218 -15.86 -5.41 1.13
N PRO A 219 -15.94 -4.41 0.23
CA PRO A 219 -16.28 -3.05 0.63
C PRO A 219 -17.75 -2.96 1.10
N ASP A 220 -17.98 -2.09 2.08
CA ASP A 220 -19.32 -1.78 2.62
C ASP A 220 -20.03 -0.78 1.71
N ILE A 221 -20.52 -1.31 0.58
CA ILE A 221 -21.29 -0.58 -0.43
C ILE A 221 -22.66 -1.22 -0.60
N PHE A 222 -23.63 -0.44 -1.08
CA PHE A 222 -24.91 -0.98 -1.52
C PHE A 222 -24.72 -2.00 -2.65
N LYS A 223 -25.36 -3.16 -2.52
CA LYS A 223 -25.34 -4.24 -3.50
C LYS A 223 -26.78 -4.72 -3.73
N ILE A 224 -27.17 -4.82 -4.99
CA ILE A 224 -28.40 -5.48 -5.40
C ILE A 224 -28.19 -6.99 -5.24
N LYS A 225 -29.08 -7.66 -4.52
CA LYS A 225 -29.07 -9.09 -4.29
C LYS A 225 -29.91 -9.80 -5.35
N LYS A 226 -29.62 -11.08 -5.57
CA LYS A 226 -30.44 -11.95 -6.42
C LYS A 226 -31.86 -12.01 -5.85
N GLY A 227 -32.85 -11.65 -6.67
CA GLY A 227 -34.27 -11.61 -6.28
C GLY A 227 -34.77 -10.25 -5.78
N ASP A 228 -33.95 -9.20 -5.78
CA ASP A 228 -34.41 -7.83 -5.53
C ASP A 228 -35.26 -7.26 -6.70
N PHE A 229 -35.18 -7.91 -7.87
CA PHE A 229 -35.98 -7.71 -9.08
C PHE A 229 -36.21 -9.09 -9.73
#